data_AF-A0A7S3MLC2-F1
#
_entry.id   AF-A0A7S3MLC2-F1
#
_cell.length_a   1.000
_cell.length_b   1.000
_cell.length_c   1.000
_cell.angle_alpha   90.00
_cell.angle_beta   90.00
_cell.angle_gamma   90.00
#
_symmetry.space_group_name_H-M   'P 1'
#
loop_
_entity.id
_entity.type
_entity.pdbx_description
1 polymer ?
#
loop_
_entity_poly.entity_id
_entity_poly.type
_entity_poly.pdbx_seq_one_letter_code
_entity_poly.pdbx_strand_id
1 'polypeptide(L)'
;MKTTSTAFVPTPVQPQPQLVIYEEPSYKQKEKTELCKYWCETGHCKFGNMCAFAHGEHELQKKTHVATKYRMKPCTAYQEGYCIYGRRCQFLHTEIDFTDFESQ
;
A
#
# COMPACT_ATOMS: atom_id res chain seq x y z
N MET A 1 41.28 -1.51 -68.98
CA MET A 1 41.51 -2.18 -67.67
C MET A 1 40.78 -1.38 -66.60
N LYS A 2 39.63 -1.86 -66.15
CA LYS A 2 38.69 -1.13 -65.28
C LYS A 2 38.77 -1.74 -63.88
N THR A 3 39.52 -1.09 -63.01
CA THR A 3 39.61 -1.38 -61.58
C THR A 3 38.59 -0.52 -60.85
N THR A 4 37.39 -1.05 -60.65
CA THR A 4 36.36 -0.37 -59.85
C THR A 4 36.44 -0.90 -58.42
N SER A 5 37.12 -0.14 -57.57
CA SER A 5 37.22 -0.38 -56.13
C SER A 5 35.84 -0.18 -55.49
N THR A 6 35.22 -1.25 -54.99
CA THR A 6 33.99 -1.15 -54.19
C THR A 6 34.40 -1.00 -52.74
N ALA A 7 34.18 0.20 -52.18
CA ALA A 7 34.36 0.47 -50.76
C ALA A 7 33.29 -0.28 -49.95
N PHE A 8 33.71 -1.15 -49.04
CA PHE A 8 32.82 -1.76 -48.04
C PHE A 8 32.66 -0.76 -46.89
N VAL A 9 31.47 -0.20 -46.74
CA VAL A 9 31.13 0.72 -45.65
C VAL A 9 30.84 -0.13 -44.40
N PRO A 10 31.52 0.07 -43.26
CA PRO A 10 31.17 -0.63 -42.03
C PRO A 10 29.86 -0.05 -41.48
N THR A 11 28.81 -0.88 -41.43
CA THR A 11 27.54 -0.55 -40.75
C THR A 11 27.77 -0.40 -39.25
N PRO A 12 27.19 0.61 -38.58
CA PRO A 12 27.26 0.74 -37.13
C PRO A 12 26.46 -0.39 -36.46
N VAL A 13 27.12 -1.20 -35.65
CA VAL A 13 26.46 -2.23 -34.83
C VAL A 13 25.71 -1.51 -33.72
N GLN A 14 24.37 -1.57 -33.73
CA GLN A 14 23.56 -1.07 -32.63
C GLN A 14 23.67 -2.04 -31.46
N PRO A 15 24.13 -1.62 -30.26
CA PRO A 15 24.14 -2.49 -29.10
C PRO A 15 22.69 -2.84 -28.74
N GLN A 16 22.38 -4.15 -28.75
CA GLN A 16 21.10 -4.67 -28.30
C GLN A 16 20.96 -4.39 -26.79
N PRO A 17 19.83 -3.84 -26.31
CA PRO A 17 19.66 -3.60 -24.89
C PRO A 17 19.66 -4.93 -24.14
N GLN A 18 20.61 -5.09 -23.21
CA GLN A 18 20.69 -6.27 -22.35
C GLN A 18 19.40 -6.34 -21.52
N LEU A 19 18.68 -7.47 -21.63
CA LEU A 19 17.55 -7.78 -20.75
C LEU A 19 18.10 -8.03 -19.35
N VAL A 20 18.26 -6.94 -18.60
CA VAL A 20 18.52 -6.96 -17.17
C VAL A 20 17.31 -7.63 -16.50
N ILE A 21 17.52 -8.82 -15.95
CA ILE A 21 16.55 -9.46 -15.07
C ILE A 21 16.64 -8.68 -13.76
N TYR A 22 15.85 -7.62 -13.65
CA TYR A 22 15.59 -6.97 -12.38
C TYR A 22 14.84 -8.01 -11.55
N GLU A 23 15.50 -8.59 -10.55
CA GLU A 23 14.78 -9.26 -9.46
C GLU A 23 13.97 -8.19 -8.76
N GLU A 24 12.73 -8.01 -9.25
CA GLU A 24 11.76 -7.09 -8.69
C GLU A 24 11.68 -7.36 -7.19
N PRO A 25 12.01 -6.38 -6.32
CA PRO A 25 11.83 -6.58 -4.89
C PRO A 25 10.35 -6.94 -4.71
N SER A 26 10.09 -8.16 -4.21
CA SER A 26 8.75 -8.62 -3.86
C SER A 26 8.21 -7.72 -2.75
N TYR A 27 7.72 -6.55 -3.14
CA TYR A 27 7.01 -5.62 -2.28
C TYR A 27 5.78 -6.36 -1.81
N LYS A 28 5.87 -6.95 -0.62
CA LYS A 28 4.73 -7.56 0.05
C LYS A 28 3.60 -6.55 -0.02
N GLN A 29 2.52 -6.92 -0.70
CA GLN A 29 1.33 -6.09 -0.82
C GLN A 29 0.96 -5.60 0.57
N LYS A 30 0.87 -4.28 0.73
CA LYS A 30 0.49 -3.66 2.00
C LYS A 30 -0.91 -4.16 2.36
N GLU A 31 -1.07 -4.66 3.58
CA GLU A 31 -2.31 -5.29 4.02
C GLU A 31 -3.44 -4.25 4.05
N LYS A 32 -4.41 -4.40 3.15
CA LYS A 32 -5.54 -3.48 2.95
C LYS A 32 -6.58 -3.66 4.05
N THR A 33 -6.22 -3.37 5.29
CA THR A 33 -7.05 -3.66 6.49
C THR A 33 -8.04 -2.57 6.84
N GLU A 34 -7.99 -1.43 6.16
CA GLU A 34 -8.88 -0.29 6.36
C GLU A 34 -9.29 0.31 5.01
N LEU A 35 -10.51 0.86 4.94
CA LEU A 35 -11.04 1.49 3.73
C LEU A 35 -10.31 2.81 3.41
N CYS A 36 -10.08 3.04 2.12
CA CYS A 36 -9.48 4.26 1.62
C CYS A 36 -10.47 5.41 1.70
N LYS A 37 -10.24 6.34 2.63
CA LYS A 37 -11.09 7.51 2.83
C LYS A 37 -11.32 8.31 1.54
N TYR A 38 -10.26 8.60 0.78
CA TYR A 38 -10.36 9.37 -0.46
C TYR A 38 -11.20 8.68 -1.53
N TRP A 39 -11.04 7.36 -1.67
CA TRP A 39 -11.84 6.58 -2.60
C TRP A 39 -13.31 6.53 -2.18
N CYS A 40 -13.59 6.34 -0.90
CA CYS A 40 -14.97 6.33 -0.38
C CYS A 40 -15.67 7.69 -0.55
N GLU A 41 -14.97 8.80 -0.32
CA GLU A 41 -15.56 10.14 -0.38
C GLU A 41 -15.68 10.68 -1.80
N THR A 42 -14.70 10.42 -2.66
CA THR A 42 -14.60 11.07 -3.98
C THR A 42 -14.71 10.11 -5.16
N GLY A 43 -14.68 8.79 -4.91
CA GLY A 43 -14.53 7.79 -5.96
C GLY A 43 -13.14 7.77 -6.61
N HIS A 44 -12.20 8.61 -6.14
CA HIS A 44 -10.87 8.75 -6.71
C HIS A 44 -9.79 8.67 -5.64
N CYS A 45 -8.71 7.93 -5.94
CA CYS A 45 -7.54 7.82 -5.08
C CYS A 45 -6.29 8.06 -5.91
N LYS A 46 -5.48 9.03 -5.49
CA LYS A 46 -4.21 9.38 -6.14
C LYS A 46 -3.19 8.23 -6.20
N PHE A 47 -3.36 7.22 -5.35
CA PHE A 47 -2.47 6.07 -5.27
C PHE A 47 -2.90 4.90 -6.16
N GLY A 48 -4.09 4.96 -6.77
CA GLY A 48 -4.61 3.90 -7.64
C GLY A 48 -4.49 2.51 -7.00
N ASN A 49 -4.03 1.54 -7.77
CA ASN A 49 -3.87 0.14 -7.33
C ASN A 49 -2.78 -0.04 -6.26
N MET A 50 -1.88 0.93 -6.11
CA MET A 50 -0.82 0.92 -5.09
C MET A 50 -1.30 1.49 -3.75
N CYS A 51 -2.58 1.84 -3.62
CA CYS A 51 -3.15 2.29 -2.37
C CYS A 51 -3.01 1.21 -1.30
N ALA A 52 -2.43 1.59 -0.15
CA ALA A 52 -2.31 0.72 1.03
C ALA A 52 -3.66 0.43 1.71
N PHE A 53 -4.69 1.19 1.36
CA PHE A 53 -6.04 1.05 1.87
C PHE A 53 -6.94 0.38 0.82
N ALA A 54 -8.05 -0.20 1.27
CA ALA A 54 -9.01 -0.89 0.42
C ALA A 54 -9.92 0.11 -0.33
N HIS A 55 -10.10 -0.05 -1.64
CA HIS A 55 -11.06 0.73 -2.43
C HIS A 55 -12.49 0.17 -2.41
N GLY A 56 -12.76 -0.77 -1.52
CA GLY A 56 -14.07 -1.39 -1.31
C GLY A 56 -13.94 -2.60 -0.41
N GLU A 57 -15.07 -3.20 -0.05
CA GLU A 57 -15.10 -4.40 0.80
C GLU A 57 -14.40 -5.59 0.14
N HIS A 58 -14.39 -5.66 -1.20
CA HIS A 58 -13.70 -6.68 -1.97
C HIS A 58 -12.18 -6.67 -1.76
N GLU A 59 -11.62 -5.51 -1.41
CA GLU A 59 -10.20 -5.32 -1.13
C GLU A 59 -9.88 -5.31 0.37
N LEU A 60 -10.91 -5.27 1.23
CA LEU A 60 -10.75 -5.11 2.68
C LEU A 60 -10.36 -6.45 3.32
N GLN A 61 -9.15 -6.51 3.87
CA GLN A 61 -8.62 -7.69 4.54
C GLN A 61 -8.95 -7.66 6.03
N LYS A 62 -9.48 -8.77 6.55
CA LYS A 62 -9.65 -8.95 8.00
C LYS A 62 -8.29 -8.99 8.67
N LYS A 63 -8.15 -8.27 9.79
CA LYS A 63 -6.92 -8.28 10.60
C LYS A 63 -6.75 -9.69 11.20
N THR A 64 -5.85 -10.49 10.61
CA THR A 64 -5.55 -11.86 11.08
C THR A 64 -4.59 -11.87 12.27
N HIS A 65 -3.78 -10.81 12.41
CA HIS A 65 -2.77 -10.66 13.46
C HIS A 65 -3.12 -9.51 14.42
N VAL A 66 -4.34 -9.51 14.97
CA VAL A 66 -4.60 -8.64 16.13
C VAL A 66 -3.81 -9.21 17.30
N ALA A 67 -2.81 -8.46 17.78
CA ALA A 67 -2.03 -8.87 18.93
C ALA A 67 -2.97 -9.18 20.11
N THR A 68 -2.77 -10.30 20.79
CA THR A 68 -3.57 -10.71 21.95
C THR A 68 -3.61 -9.63 23.05
N LYS A 69 -2.65 -8.69 23.03
CA LYS A 69 -2.54 -7.56 23.97
C LYS A 69 -3.07 -6.22 23.45
N TYR A 70 -3.78 -6.21 22.33
CA TYR A 70 -4.39 -5.00 21.77
C TYR A 70 -5.43 -4.42 22.75
N ARG A 71 -5.38 -3.11 23.00
CA ARG A 71 -6.27 -2.38 23.93
C ARG A 71 -6.39 -3.01 25.33
N MET A 72 -5.29 -3.56 25.87
CA MET A 72 -5.26 -4.05 27.26
C MET A 72 -4.95 -2.97 28.31
N LYS A 73 -4.27 -1.89 27.92
CA LYS A 73 -3.89 -0.80 28.84
C LYS A 73 -4.74 0.43 28.56
N PRO A 74 -5.18 1.18 29.58
CA PRO A 74 -5.95 2.40 29.39
C PRO A 74 -5.13 3.47 28.67
N CYS A 75 -5.78 4.24 27.79
CA CYS A 75 -5.16 5.40 27.16
C CYS A 75 -5.09 6.56 28.17
N THR A 76 -3.88 6.94 28.56
CA THR A 76 -3.67 8.04 29.52
C THR A 76 -4.21 9.37 29.01
N ALA A 77 -3.99 9.70 27.73
CA ALA A 77 -4.50 10.93 27.13
C ALA A 77 -6.04 10.99 27.11
N TYR A 78 -6.70 9.85 26.87
CA TYR A 78 -8.16 9.80 26.91
C TYR A 78 -8.71 9.91 28.34
N GLN A 79 -7.98 9.41 29.33
CA GLN A 79 -8.35 9.60 30.75
C GLN A 79 -8.33 11.08 31.16
N GLU A 80 -7.49 11.90 30.51
CA GLU A 80 -7.48 13.36 30.68
C GLU A 80 -8.59 14.07 29.88
N GLY A 81 -9.35 13.32 29.08
CA GLY A 81 -10.56 13.76 28.39
C GLY A 81 -10.48 13.77 26.86
N TYR A 82 -9.28 13.66 26.26
CA TYR A 82 -9.15 13.71 24.80
C TYR A 82 -7.94 12.94 24.26
N CYS A 83 -8.16 12.10 23.26
CA CYS A 83 -7.11 11.37 22.56
C CYS A 83 -7.09 11.75 21.07
N ILE A 84 -5.97 12.31 20.61
CA ILE A 84 -5.74 12.70 19.20
C ILE A 84 -5.85 11.51 18.23
N TYR A 85 -5.66 10.29 18.72
CA TYR A 85 -5.72 9.08 17.91
C TYR A 85 -7.15 8.54 17.75
N GLY A 86 -8.09 8.99 18.60
CA GLY A 86 -9.49 8.56 18.56
C GLY A 86 -9.65 7.05 18.49
N ARG A 87 -10.51 6.55 17.59
CA ARG A 87 -10.74 5.11 17.36
C ARG A 87 -9.52 4.33 16.85
N ARG A 88 -8.49 5.01 16.35
CA ARG A 88 -7.22 4.37 15.93
C ARG A 88 -6.23 4.22 17.08
N CYS A 89 -6.60 4.64 18.29
CA CYS A 89 -5.77 4.44 19.47
C CYS A 89 -5.53 2.94 19.70
N GLN A 90 -4.30 2.59 20.07
CA GLN A 90 -3.90 1.23 20.39
C GLN A 90 -4.15 0.85 21.86
N PHE A 91 -4.55 1.85 22.67
CA PHE A 91 -4.87 1.74 24.09
C PHE A 91 -6.39 1.84 24.29
N LEU A 92 -6.88 1.35 25.44
CA LEU A 92 -8.30 1.25 25.77
C LEU A 92 -8.93 2.61 26.09
N HIS A 93 -10.06 2.93 25.47
CA HIS A 93 -10.98 4.04 25.76
C HIS A 93 -12.30 3.47 26.32
N THR A 94 -12.75 3.91 27.50
CA THR A 94 -13.86 3.28 28.24
C THR A 94 -15.26 3.45 27.64
N GLU A 95 -15.49 4.46 26.79
CA GLU A 95 -16.85 4.83 26.34
C GLU A 95 -17.10 4.63 24.83
N ILE A 96 -16.06 4.34 24.04
CA ILE A 96 -16.16 4.28 22.57
C ILE A 96 -15.79 2.90 22.02
N ASP A 97 -15.11 2.06 22.82
CA ASP A 97 -14.56 0.80 22.32
C ASP A 97 -15.55 -0.38 22.31
N PHE A 98 -16.78 -0.22 22.84
CA PHE A 98 -17.80 -1.27 22.81
C PHE A 98 -18.69 -1.26 21.56
N THR A 99 -18.58 -0.26 20.68
CA THR A 99 -19.43 -0.16 19.47
C THR A 99 -18.81 -0.72 18.20
N ASP A 100 -17.59 -1.29 18.24
CA ASP A 100 -16.94 -1.91 17.07
C ASP A 100 -17.10 -3.45 17.03
N PHE A 101 -18.30 -3.97 17.35
CA PHE A 101 -18.69 -5.35 16.99
C PHE A 101 -20.07 -5.47 16.32
N GLU A 102 -20.89 -4.41 16.32
CA GLU A 102 -22.15 -4.39 15.57
C GLU A 102 -22.03 -3.59 14.28
N SER A 103 -21.44 -4.23 13.29
CA SER A 103 -21.84 -4.11 11.88
C SER A 103 -21.31 -5.36 11.18
N GLN A 104 -22.03 -6.48 11.39
CA GLN A 104 -22.00 -7.63 10.49
C GLN A 104 -22.73 -7.28 9.20
#